data_AF-A0A532CDV9-F1
#
_entry.id   AF-A0A532CDV9-F1
#
_cell.length_a   1.000
_cell.length_b   1.000
_cell.length_c   1.000
_cell.angle_alpha   90.00
_cell.angle_beta   90.00
_cell.angle_gamma   90.00
#
_symmetry.space_group_name_H-M   'P 1'
#
loop_
_entity.id
_entity.type
_entity.pdbx_description
1 polymer ?
#
loop_
_entity_poly.entity_id
_entity_poly.type
_entity_poly.pdbx_seq_one_letter_code
_entity_poly.pdbx_strand_id
1 'polypeptide(L)'
;MIMKQSRYLMRLLCGIVLFAGVAYAAEPAEVEKFVNARIEIGEMMTNYFKGGAGYGGGQRPSQEHMQQMGADINAKLTALLAKHDLTLDEYRKRSPEVFADDAAVKHYLSEHPDLKQRYEALPLDRMGRGGSTGRGY
;
A
#
# COMPACT_ATOMS: atom_id res chain seq x y z
N MET A 1 -25.80 -14.67 -49.08
CA MET A 1 -25.81 -15.05 -47.65
C MET A 1 -24.37 -15.36 -47.26
N ILE A 2 -23.75 -14.42 -46.54
CA ILE A 2 -22.30 -14.30 -46.36
C ILE A 2 -21.83 -15.27 -45.27
N MET A 3 -20.82 -16.06 -45.61
CA MET A 3 -20.22 -17.11 -44.78
C MET A 3 -19.37 -16.54 -43.64
N LYS A 4 -19.68 -17.03 -42.44
CA LYS A 4 -18.77 -17.53 -41.38
C LYS A 4 -17.71 -16.57 -40.83
N GLN A 5 -18.04 -16.00 -39.67
CA GLN A 5 -17.26 -16.05 -38.42
C GLN A 5 -15.74 -15.83 -38.59
N SER A 6 -15.35 -14.56 -38.70
CA SER A 6 -13.98 -14.10 -38.50
C SER A 6 -13.52 -14.49 -37.09
N ARG A 7 -12.56 -15.41 -37.06
CA ARG A 7 -11.85 -15.88 -35.88
C ARG A 7 -11.11 -14.69 -35.27
N TYR A 8 -11.68 -14.15 -34.20
CA TYR A 8 -11.06 -13.12 -33.38
C TYR A 8 -9.74 -13.63 -32.82
N LEU A 9 -8.66 -13.04 -33.32
CA LEU A 9 -7.39 -12.75 -32.66
C LEU A 9 -7.01 -13.65 -31.47
N MET A 10 -6.31 -14.71 -31.82
CA MET A 10 -5.33 -15.40 -30.97
C MET A 10 -4.26 -14.40 -30.49
N ARG A 11 -4.45 -13.79 -29.31
CA ARG A 11 -3.39 -13.10 -28.55
C ARG A 11 -3.57 -13.35 -27.05
N LEU A 12 -3.63 -14.63 -26.68
CA LEU A 12 -3.39 -15.09 -25.32
C LEU A 12 -1.87 -15.18 -25.10
N LEU A 13 -1.19 -14.04 -25.01
CA LEU A 13 0.16 -13.98 -24.45
C LEU A 13 0.03 -13.73 -22.94
N CYS A 14 -0.29 -14.81 -22.22
CA CYS A 14 -0.04 -14.92 -20.79
C CYS A 14 1.49 -14.92 -20.60
N GLY A 15 2.08 -13.74 -20.54
CA GLY A 15 3.47 -13.56 -20.14
C GLY A 15 3.60 -13.89 -18.66
N ILE A 16 3.78 -15.17 -18.33
CA ILE A 16 4.28 -15.60 -17.03
C ILE A 16 5.76 -15.20 -16.99
N VAL A 17 6.01 -13.95 -16.62
CA VAL A 17 7.34 -13.53 -16.18
C VAL A 17 7.50 -14.11 -14.78
N LEU A 18 8.12 -15.29 -14.69
CA LEU A 18 8.72 -15.79 -13.46
C LEU A 18 9.88 -14.85 -13.11
N PHE A 19 9.57 -13.76 -12.43
CA PHE A 19 10.58 -12.96 -11.76
C PHE A 19 11.04 -13.81 -10.56
N ALA A 20 12.10 -14.60 -10.77
CA ALA A 20 12.90 -15.13 -9.68
C ALA A 20 13.57 -13.93 -9.00
N GLY A 21 12.80 -13.26 -8.13
CA GLY A 21 13.30 -12.19 -7.29
C GLY A 21 14.33 -12.78 -6.35
N VAL A 22 15.57 -12.36 -6.48
CA VAL A 22 16.58 -12.53 -5.44
C VAL A 22 15.97 -11.93 -4.17
N ALA A 23 15.68 -12.76 -3.18
CA ALA A 23 15.25 -12.30 -1.87
C ALA A 23 16.46 -11.62 -1.21
N TYR A 24 16.65 -10.34 -1.48
CA TYR A 24 17.46 -9.49 -0.62
C TYR A 24 16.67 -9.34 0.67
N ALA A 25 17.15 -9.96 1.75
CA ALA A 25 16.61 -9.71 3.08
C ALA A 25 16.65 -8.20 3.32
N ALA A 26 15.52 -7.62 3.72
CA ALA A 26 15.48 -6.19 4.01
C ALA A 26 16.40 -5.90 5.20
N GLU A 27 17.24 -4.87 5.10
CA GLU A 27 18.12 -4.53 6.21
C GLU A 27 17.28 -4.11 7.44
N PRO A 28 17.69 -4.44 8.68
CA PRO A 28 16.90 -4.12 9.87
C PRO A 28 16.53 -2.64 9.99
N ALA A 29 17.46 -1.74 9.64
CA ALA A 29 17.23 -0.30 9.63
C ALA A 29 16.19 0.12 8.57
N GLU A 30 16.12 -0.61 7.46
CA GLU A 30 15.11 -0.37 6.43
C GLU A 30 13.74 -0.88 6.89
N VAL A 31 13.68 -2.06 7.52
CA VAL A 31 12.43 -2.59 8.10
C VAL A 31 11.86 -1.62 9.13
N GLU A 32 12.68 -1.15 10.06
CA GLU A 32 12.31 -0.13 11.05
C GLU A 32 11.70 1.11 10.38
N LYS A 33 12.44 1.70 9.44
CA LYS A 33 12.08 2.92 8.74
C LYS A 33 10.75 2.78 7.98
N PHE A 34 10.56 1.68 7.26
CA PHE A 34 9.35 1.44 6.48
C PHE A 34 8.15 1.06 7.34
N VAL A 35 8.33 0.27 8.41
CA VAL A 35 7.26 -0.07 9.35
C VAL A 35 6.76 1.18 10.05
N ASN A 36 7.66 2.03 10.57
CA ASN A 36 7.29 3.28 11.21
C ASN A 36 6.57 4.24 10.25
N ALA A 37 7.11 4.40 9.04
CA ALA A 37 6.44 5.18 8.00
C ALA A 37 5.03 4.63 7.70
N ARG A 38 4.85 3.32 7.60
CA ARG A 38 3.53 2.71 7.34
C ARG A 38 2.53 2.95 8.48
N ILE A 39 2.98 2.88 9.73
CA ILE A 39 2.15 3.19 10.91
C ILE A 39 1.69 4.65 10.86
N GLU A 40 2.64 5.57 10.72
CA GLU A 40 2.31 7.00 10.70
C GLU A 40 1.42 7.38 9.51
N ILE A 41 1.70 6.84 8.31
CA ILE A 41 0.83 7.00 7.14
C ILE A 41 -0.55 6.48 7.48
N GLY A 42 -0.62 5.32 8.11
CA GLY A 42 -1.88 4.67 8.40
C GLY A 42 -2.74 5.45 9.39
N GLU A 43 -2.12 5.98 10.43
CA GLU A 43 -2.75 6.86 11.41
C GLU A 43 -3.16 8.19 10.78
N MET A 44 -2.29 8.79 9.95
CA MET A 44 -2.57 10.03 9.23
C MET A 44 -3.79 9.89 8.33
N MET A 45 -3.86 8.82 7.53
CA MET A 45 -5.01 8.55 6.66
C MET A 45 -6.26 8.25 7.48
N THR A 46 -6.14 7.50 8.58
CA THR A 46 -7.27 7.21 9.48
C THR A 46 -7.83 8.49 10.09
N ASN A 47 -6.97 9.39 10.58
CA ASN A 47 -7.36 10.68 11.14
C ASN A 47 -7.95 11.61 10.08
N TYR A 48 -7.37 11.62 8.87
CA TYR A 48 -7.87 12.38 7.74
C TYR A 48 -9.32 12.01 7.42
N PHE A 49 -9.62 10.72 7.30
CA PHE A 49 -10.98 10.27 7.01
C PHE A 49 -11.93 10.28 8.22
N LYS A 50 -11.44 10.11 9.46
CA LYS A 50 -12.25 10.23 10.69
C LYS A 50 -12.67 11.67 10.97
N GLY A 51 -11.82 12.66 10.64
CA GLY A 51 -12.08 14.09 10.86
C GLY A 51 -13.15 14.72 9.97
N GLY A 52 -14.01 13.91 9.33
CA GLY A 52 -15.07 14.40 8.44
C GLY A 52 -14.65 14.60 6.98
N ALA A 53 -13.39 14.34 6.61
CA ALA A 53 -13.02 14.21 5.20
C ALA A 53 -13.43 12.84 4.61
N GLY A 54 -13.80 11.88 5.46
CA GLY A 54 -14.47 10.66 5.06
C GLY A 54 -15.92 10.93 4.65
N TYR A 55 -16.36 10.26 3.58
CA TYR A 55 -17.69 10.35 3.00
C TYR A 55 -18.80 9.96 3.98
N GLY A 56 -19.21 10.89 4.84
CA GLY A 56 -20.42 10.79 5.64
C GLY A 56 -21.64 11.08 4.78
N GLY A 57 -22.34 10.03 4.32
CA GLY A 57 -23.67 10.18 3.71
C GLY A 57 -23.89 9.58 2.32
N GLY A 58 -22.94 8.79 1.78
CA GLY A 58 -23.18 8.00 0.56
C GLY A 58 -23.15 8.77 -0.76
N GLN A 59 -22.81 10.07 -0.75
CA GLN A 59 -22.66 10.85 -1.97
C GLN A 59 -21.19 10.91 -2.40
N ARG A 60 -20.92 10.46 -3.62
CA ARG A 60 -19.58 10.52 -4.20
C ARG A 60 -19.19 12.00 -4.39
N PRO A 61 -18.00 12.42 -3.93
CA PRO A 61 -17.54 13.80 -4.08
C PRO A 61 -17.43 14.17 -5.56
N SER A 62 -17.46 15.47 -5.84
CA SER A 62 -17.15 15.98 -7.18
C SER A 62 -15.71 15.63 -7.58
N GLN A 63 -15.44 15.58 -8.89
CA GLN A 63 -14.11 15.27 -9.41
C GLN A 63 -13.06 16.27 -8.92
N GLU A 64 -13.41 17.55 -8.84
CA GLU A 64 -12.54 18.61 -8.32
C GLU A 64 -12.20 18.38 -6.85
N HIS A 65 -13.18 17.99 -6.03
CA HIS A 65 -12.94 17.71 -4.62
C HIS A 65 -12.07 16.45 -4.42
N MET A 66 -12.22 15.43 -5.27
CA MET A 66 -11.30 14.28 -5.29
C MET A 66 -9.87 14.67 -5.65
N GLN A 67 -9.68 15.60 -6.59
CA GLN A 67 -8.34 16.09 -6.97
C GLN A 67 -7.70 16.89 -5.83
N GLN A 68 -8.45 17.79 -5.18
CA GLN A 68 -7.98 18.56 -4.03
C GLN A 68 -7.59 17.65 -2.87
N MET A 69 -8.42 16.66 -2.57
CA MET A 69 -8.16 15.65 -1.54
C MET A 69 -6.89 14.85 -1.88
N GLY A 70 -6.74 14.41 -3.13
CA GLY A 70 -5.55 13.71 -3.59
C GLY A 70 -4.29 14.55 -3.45
N ALA A 71 -4.34 15.84 -3.79
CA ALA A 71 -3.22 16.77 -3.64
C ALA A 71 -2.84 16.99 -2.17
N ASP A 72 -3.82 17.18 -1.30
CA ASP A 72 -3.61 17.37 0.14
C ASP A 72 -3.05 16.09 0.80
N ILE A 73 -3.59 14.92 0.47
CA ILE A 73 -3.04 13.63 0.90
C ILE A 73 -1.60 13.49 0.42
N ASN A 74 -1.32 13.81 -0.84
CA ASN A 74 0.02 13.69 -1.40
C ASN A 74 1.01 14.62 -0.67
N ALA A 75 0.63 15.87 -0.41
CA ALA A 75 1.45 16.83 0.33
C ALA A 75 1.75 16.35 1.76
N LYS A 76 0.73 15.87 2.48
CA LYS A 76 0.89 15.31 3.84
C LYS A 76 1.77 14.07 3.84
N LEU A 77 1.58 13.20 2.85
CA LEU A 77 2.35 11.96 2.69
C LEU A 77 3.83 12.25 2.40
N THR A 78 4.11 13.17 1.48
CA THR A 78 5.48 13.62 1.20
C THR A 78 6.16 14.22 2.44
N ALA A 79 5.46 15.08 3.18
CA ALA A 79 6.00 15.68 4.40
C ALA A 79 6.28 14.65 5.50
N LEU A 80 5.43 13.62 5.62
CA LEU A 80 5.62 12.53 6.57
C LEU A 80 6.80 11.65 6.18
N LEU A 81 6.86 11.22 4.92
CA LEU A 81 7.95 10.38 4.42
C LEU A 81 9.31 11.08 4.52
N ALA A 82 9.35 12.39 4.34
CA ALA A 82 10.58 13.18 4.50
C ALA A 82 11.16 13.09 5.92
N LYS A 83 10.34 12.89 6.97
CA LYS A 83 10.83 12.68 8.36
C LYS A 83 11.61 11.38 8.51
N HIS A 84 11.33 10.42 7.64
CA HIS A 84 11.98 9.12 7.60
C HIS A 84 13.08 9.09 6.51
N ASP A 85 13.49 10.23 5.95
CA ASP A 85 14.40 10.29 4.80
C ASP A 85 13.91 9.44 3.61
N LEU A 86 12.61 9.48 3.33
CA LEU A 86 11.98 8.81 2.19
C LEU A 86 11.30 9.82 1.27
N THR A 87 11.41 9.58 -0.01
CA THR A 87 10.49 10.12 -1.00
C THR A 87 9.30 9.19 -1.20
N LEU A 88 8.23 9.74 -1.77
CA LEU A 88 7.04 8.96 -2.13
C LEU A 88 7.35 7.84 -3.13
N ASP A 89 8.23 8.11 -4.09
CA ASP A 89 8.62 7.14 -5.11
C ASP A 89 9.41 5.97 -4.52
N GLU A 90 10.42 6.29 -3.69
CA GLU A 90 11.21 5.29 -2.97
C GLU A 90 10.33 4.42 -2.07
N TYR A 91 9.43 5.04 -1.29
CA TYR A 91 8.52 4.29 -0.44
C TYR A 91 7.64 3.35 -1.27
N ARG A 92 7.07 3.81 -2.39
CA ARG A 92 6.24 2.97 -3.27
C ARG A 92 7.00 1.84 -3.92
N LYS A 93 8.26 2.08 -4.31
CA LYS A 93 9.11 1.09 -4.98
C LYS A 93 9.64 0.03 -4.02
N ARG A 94 10.10 0.44 -2.83
CA ARG A 94 10.75 -0.44 -1.84
C ARG A 94 9.78 -1.09 -0.87
N SER A 95 8.64 -0.46 -0.55
CA SER A 95 7.69 -1.04 0.41
C SER A 95 7.23 -2.45 0.07
N PRO A 96 6.97 -2.86 -1.19
CA PRO A 96 6.59 -4.23 -1.50
C PRO A 96 7.71 -5.23 -1.18
N GLU A 97 8.97 -4.85 -1.38
CA GLU A 97 10.14 -5.69 -1.09
C GLU A 97 10.35 -5.82 0.42
N VAL A 98 10.30 -4.70 1.15
CA VAL A 98 10.48 -4.68 2.61
C VAL A 98 9.36 -5.44 3.33
N PHE A 99 8.10 -5.23 2.91
CA PHE A 99 6.95 -5.93 3.51
C PHE A 99 6.77 -7.37 3.00
N ALA A 100 7.51 -7.81 1.97
CA ALA A 100 7.56 -9.21 1.60
C ALA A 100 8.38 -10.04 2.60
N ASP A 101 9.33 -9.42 3.30
CA ASP A 101 10.07 -10.03 4.42
C ASP A 101 9.22 -10.02 5.70
N ASP A 102 8.17 -10.84 5.70
CA ASP A 102 7.24 -10.97 6.83
C ASP A 102 7.94 -11.43 8.13
N ALA A 103 9.05 -12.18 8.01
CA ALA A 103 9.84 -12.60 9.16
C ALA A 103 10.55 -11.41 9.81
N ALA A 104 11.21 -10.56 9.03
CA ALA A 104 11.87 -9.37 9.55
C ALA A 104 10.88 -8.36 10.13
N VAL A 105 9.74 -8.15 9.46
CA VAL A 105 8.67 -7.27 9.97
C VAL A 105 8.10 -7.80 11.28
N LYS A 106 7.81 -9.10 11.38
CA LYS A 106 7.31 -9.71 12.62
C LYS A 106 8.33 -9.66 13.74
N HIS A 107 9.61 -9.87 13.44
CA HIS A 107 10.68 -9.74 14.41
C HIS A 107 10.71 -8.33 15.00
N TYR A 108 10.79 -7.32 14.14
CA TYR A 108 10.79 -5.92 14.55
C TYR A 108 9.56 -5.56 15.40
N LEU A 109 8.35 -5.92 14.95
CA LEU A 109 7.13 -5.66 15.72
C LEU A 109 7.08 -6.44 17.04
N SER A 110 7.73 -7.60 17.15
CA SER A 110 7.80 -8.35 18.40
C SER A 110 8.69 -7.67 19.44
N GLU A 111 9.73 -6.96 18.99
CA GLU A 111 10.62 -6.16 19.83
C GLU A 111 9.96 -4.83 20.25
N HIS A 112 8.98 -4.36 19.47
CA HIS A 112 8.27 -3.11 19.69
C HIS A 112 6.75 -3.32 19.87
N PRO A 113 6.28 -3.73 21.06
CA PRO A 113 4.89 -4.08 21.29
C PRO A 113 3.91 -2.92 21.12
N ASP A 114 4.34 -1.68 21.36
CA ASP A 114 3.55 -0.47 21.11
C ASP A 114 3.33 -0.24 19.60
N LEU A 115 4.39 -0.42 18.80
CA LEU A 115 4.32 -0.31 17.33
C LEU A 115 3.48 -1.43 16.74
N LYS A 116 3.59 -2.65 17.28
CA LYS A 116 2.76 -3.80 16.88
C LYS A 116 1.27 -3.48 17.02
N GLN A 117 0.87 -2.95 18.17
CA GLN A 117 -0.54 -2.65 18.42
C GLN A 117 -1.07 -1.59 17.44
N ARG A 118 -0.27 -0.57 17.14
CA ARG A 118 -0.61 0.48 16.17
C ARG A 118 -0.67 -0.09 14.75
N TYR A 119 0.28 -0.93 14.37
CA TYR A 119 0.37 -1.58 13.07
C TYR A 119 -0.82 -2.50 12.79
N GLU A 120 -1.23 -3.32 13.76
CA GLU A 120 -2.38 -4.22 13.67
C GLU A 120 -3.72 -3.47 13.65
N ALA A 121 -3.78 -2.28 14.26
CA ALA A 121 -4.96 -1.42 14.23
C ALA A 121 -5.16 -0.66 12.90
N LEU A 122 -4.16 -0.67 12.00
CA LEU A 122 -4.28 0.01 10.71
C LEU A 122 -5.29 -0.70 9.81
N PRO A 123 -6.07 0.03 9.01
CA PRO A 123 -6.93 -0.56 7.98
C PRO A 123 -6.06 -1.00 6.77
N LEU A 124 -5.21 -2.02 6.96
CA LEU A 124 -4.21 -2.48 5.99
C LEU A 124 -4.82 -2.86 4.64
N ASP A 125 -6.05 -3.36 4.62
CA ASP A 125 -6.81 -3.68 3.40
C ASP A 125 -7.04 -2.46 2.51
N ARG A 126 -7.14 -1.27 3.10
CA ARG A 126 -7.31 0.01 2.37
C ARG A 126 -6.00 0.65 1.96
N MET A 127 -4.87 0.16 2.49
CA MET A 127 -3.54 0.75 2.30
C MET A 127 -2.69 -0.02 1.28
N GLY A 128 -3.32 -0.79 0.40
CA GLY A 128 -2.62 -1.47 -0.69
C GLY A 128 -1.66 -2.55 -0.20
N ARG A 129 -2.06 -3.34 0.81
CA ARG A 129 -1.41 -4.63 1.08
C ARG A 129 -1.65 -5.53 -0.14
N GLY A 130 -0.74 -5.49 -1.10
CA GLY A 130 -0.71 -6.38 -2.25
C GLY A 130 -0.53 -7.81 -1.75
N GLY A 131 -1.63 -8.47 -1.44
CA GLY A 131 -1.62 -9.77 -0.79
C GLY A 131 -2.87 -9.98 0.04
N SER A 132 -4.02 -10.10 -0.63
CA SER A 132 -5.14 -10.85 -0.08
C SER A 132 -4.70 -12.30 0.09
N THR A 133 -4.07 -12.61 1.22
CA THR A 133 -4.17 -13.95 1.80
C THR A 133 -5.46 -13.95 2.60
N GLY A 134 -6.57 -14.00 1.86
CA GLY A 134 -7.86 -14.43 2.39
C GLY A 134 -7.71 -15.87 2.89
N ARG A 135 -7.35 -16.04 4.16
CA ARG A 135 -7.73 -17.22 4.93
C ARG A 135 -9.02 -16.86 5.65
N GLY A 136 -10.13 -17.09 4.94
CA GLY A 136 -11.41 -17.27 5.59
C GLY A 136 -11.32 -18.52 6.47
N TYR A 137 -11.77 -18.37 7.71
CA TYR A 137 -12.25 -19.48 8.53
C TYR A 137 -13.76 -19.61 8.33
#